data_AF-A0A7S4D9F7-F1
#
_entry.id   AF-A0A7S4D9F7-F1
#
_cell.length_a   1.000
_cell.length_b   1.000
_cell.length_c   1.000
_cell.angle_alpha   90.00
_cell.angle_beta   90.00
_cell.angle_gamma   90.00
#
_symmetry.space_group_name_H-M   'P 1'
#
loop_
_entity.id
_entity.type
_entity.pdbx_description
1 polymer ?
#
loop_
_entity_poly.entity_id
_entity_poly.type
_entity_poly.pdbx_seq_one_letter_code
_entity_poly.pdbx_strand_id
1 'polypeptide(L)'
;MAKKSPKTSKKDLHEDETAEKEPEPVQEPKRGLIWADLSAEQIQSFFECGEDFDQQISQLTGYMGVQYYEQNPRSTILVDFCYFNLMFCKENGLTLEQTSAFYSIMKKVFDHGIYNKDVAAEESYGYFKALMVKHCMESNPSENQEESQEDVSIQLFELDQLKVITDFISTCFYRNFKAYQLCFALPQPTVISRRAVAVETPLRPPPLAAATEEAALEAEEVAAPEDVGLEEGGSAA
;
A
#
# COMPACT_ATOMS: atom_id res chain seq x y z
N MET A 1 60.74 -44.30 3.49
CA MET A 1 59.78 -44.50 4.60
C MET A 1 58.50 -43.76 4.21
N ALA A 2 57.49 -44.40 3.61
CA ALA A 2 56.46 -45.22 4.27
C ALA A 2 55.81 -44.41 5.42
N LYS A 3 54.50 -44.10 5.46
CA LYS A 3 53.33 -44.91 5.14
C LYS A 3 52.09 -44.03 4.87
N LYS A 4 51.27 -44.53 3.95
CA LYS A 4 49.85 -44.27 3.68
C LYS A 4 48.99 -44.77 4.86
N SER A 5 47.77 -44.21 5.03
CA SER A 5 46.52 -44.80 5.59
C SER A 5 45.81 -43.89 6.63
N PRO A 6 44.50 -44.07 6.92
CA PRO A 6 43.37 -44.32 6.01
C PRO A 6 42.05 -43.58 6.40
N LYS A 7 41.06 -43.71 5.51
CA LYS A 7 39.61 -43.41 5.68
C LYS A 7 38.94 -44.27 6.77
N THR A 8 37.95 -43.68 7.46
CA THR A 8 36.76 -44.34 8.05
C THR A 8 35.61 -43.32 7.97
N SER A 9 34.69 -43.38 6.99
CA SER A 9 33.41 -44.10 7.04
C SER A 9 32.73 -44.13 8.41
N LYS A 10 31.70 -43.30 8.57
CA LYS A 10 30.48 -43.70 9.29
C LYS A 10 29.28 -43.22 8.48
N LYS A 11 28.40 -44.18 8.26
CA LYS A 11 27.24 -44.18 7.38
C LYS A 11 26.10 -44.49 8.33
N ASP A 12 25.21 -43.53 8.56
CA ASP A 12 23.96 -43.78 9.25
C ASP A 12 22.84 -43.26 8.32
N LEU A 13 22.15 -44.25 7.72
CA LEU A 13 20.73 -44.15 7.34
C LEU A 13 19.95 -43.90 8.65
N HIS A 14 18.79 -43.26 8.74
CA HIS A 14 17.58 -43.13 7.93
C HIS A 14 16.79 -42.03 8.70
N GLU A 15 16.07 -41.13 8.06
CA GLU A 15 14.61 -41.14 8.18
C GLU A 15 14.02 -40.28 7.06
N ASP A 16 13.18 -40.94 6.29
CA ASP A 16 12.30 -40.40 5.28
C ASP A 16 11.19 -39.63 6.01
N GLU A 17 11.22 -38.32 5.94
CA GLU A 17 10.05 -37.49 6.25
C GLU A 17 9.79 -36.63 5.01
N THR A 18 8.97 -37.20 4.14
CA THR A 18 8.36 -36.53 3.00
C THR A 18 7.42 -35.44 3.53
N ALA A 19 7.97 -34.30 3.92
CA ALA A 19 7.20 -33.09 4.14
C ALA A 19 6.86 -32.51 2.77
N GLU A 20 5.61 -32.68 2.34
CA GLU A 20 5.00 -31.96 1.23
C GLU A 20 5.25 -30.46 1.44
N LYS A 21 6.25 -29.93 0.74
CA LYS A 21 6.51 -28.50 0.67
C LYS A 21 5.42 -27.90 -0.22
N GLU A 22 4.41 -27.33 0.43
CA GLU A 22 3.46 -26.38 -0.15
C GLU A 22 4.23 -25.43 -1.09
N PRO A 23 3.78 -25.20 -2.34
CA PRO A 23 4.57 -24.44 -3.30
C PRO A 23 4.70 -22.99 -2.81
N GLU A 24 5.90 -22.66 -2.31
CA GLU A 24 6.31 -21.28 -2.09
C GLU A 24 6.04 -20.49 -3.38
N PRO A 25 5.42 -19.30 -3.29
CA PRO A 25 5.10 -18.51 -4.48
C PRO A 25 6.39 -18.31 -5.28
N VAL A 26 6.31 -18.53 -6.59
CA VAL A 26 7.41 -18.37 -7.54
C VAL A 26 7.94 -16.95 -7.41
N GLN A 27 8.95 -16.76 -6.57
CA GLN A 27 9.59 -15.46 -6.40
C GLN A 27 10.41 -15.23 -7.66
N GLU A 28 9.88 -14.36 -8.52
CA GLU A 28 10.61 -13.86 -9.68
C GLU A 28 11.96 -13.31 -9.22
N PRO A 29 13.06 -13.56 -9.95
CA PRO A 29 14.38 -13.12 -9.54
C PRO A 29 14.37 -11.60 -9.39
N LYS A 30 14.48 -11.11 -8.15
CA LYS A 30 14.62 -9.68 -7.84
C LYS A 30 15.92 -9.19 -8.45
N ARG A 31 15.83 -8.49 -9.57
CA ARG A 31 16.97 -7.94 -10.29
C ARG A 31 16.90 -6.41 -10.22
N GLY A 32 17.72 -5.81 -9.37
CA GLY A 32 17.72 -4.36 -9.16
C GLY A 32 16.37 -3.85 -8.60
N LEU A 33 15.82 -2.78 -9.21
CA LEU A 33 14.51 -2.20 -8.83
C LEU A 33 13.32 -2.88 -9.50
N ILE A 34 13.54 -3.88 -10.35
CA ILE A 34 12.46 -4.64 -10.98
C ILE A 34 11.77 -5.48 -9.89
N TRP A 35 10.44 -5.43 -9.85
CA TRP A 35 9.60 -6.14 -8.88
C TRP A 35 9.83 -5.74 -7.41
N ALA A 36 10.39 -4.54 -7.17
CA ALA A 36 10.65 -4.06 -5.81
C ALA A 36 9.36 -3.64 -5.09
N ASP A 37 8.49 -2.90 -5.76
CA ASP A 37 7.26 -2.34 -5.17
C ASP A 37 5.96 -2.98 -5.69
N LEU A 38 5.93 -3.44 -6.93
CA LEU A 38 4.77 -4.10 -7.57
C LEU A 38 5.26 -5.37 -8.29
N SER A 39 4.53 -6.47 -8.20
CA SER A 39 4.82 -7.73 -8.92
C SER A 39 4.27 -7.73 -10.36
N ALA A 40 4.74 -8.67 -11.19
CA ALA A 40 4.26 -8.83 -12.57
C ALA A 40 2.75 -9.05 -12.62
N GLU A 41 2.25 -9.93 -11.75
CA GLU A 41 0.84 -10.26 -11.62
C GLU A 41 0.00 -9.03 -11.21
N GLN A 42 0.52 -8.19 -10.32
CA GLN A 42 -0.16 -6.96 -9.88
C GLN A 42 -0.27 -5.93 -11.01
N ILE A 43 0.79 -5.75 -11.80
CA ILE A 43 0.77 -4.81 -12.93
C ILE A 43 -0.14 -5.34 -14.04
N GLN A 44 -0.08 -6.65 -14.31
CA GLN A 44 -0.92 -7.27 -15.32
C GLN A 44 -2.40 -7.20 -14.95
N SER A 45 -2.76 -7.58 -13.72
CA SER A 45 -4.14 -7.48 -13.23
C SER A 45 -4.66 -6.03 -13.25
N PHE A 46 -3.82 -5.05 -12.91
CA PHE A 46 -4.16 -3.63 -13.02
C PHE A 46 -4.45 -3.20 -14.46
N PHE A 47 -3.69 -3.69 -15.45
CA PHE A 47 -3.93 -3.39 -16.86
C PHE A 47 -5.13 -4.14 -17.46
N GLU A 48 -5.41 -5.35 -16.98
CA GLU A 48 -6.56 -6.17 -17.37
C GLU A 48 -7.88 -5.64 -16.82
N CYS A 49 -7.86 -4.87 -15.72
CA CYS A 49 -9.04 -4.32 -15.08
C CYS A 49 -9.84 -3.30 -15.93
N GLY A 50 -9.37 -2.96 -17.14
CA GLY A 50 -10.10 -2.13 -18.11
C GLY A 50 -9.88 -0.62 -17.95
N GLU A 51 -10.88 0.18 -18.32
CA GLU A 51 -10.89 1.66 -18.20
C GLU A 51 -11.71 2.15 -16.98
N ASP A 52 -12.11 1.23 -16.09
CA ASP A 52 -12.86 1.60 -14.89
C ASP A 52 -11.92 2.19 -13.83
N PHE A 53 -11.92 3.51 -13.74
CA PHE A 53 -11.06 4.30 -12.86
C PHE A 53 -11.21 3.88 -11.38
N ASP A 54 -12.44 3.68 -10.91
CA ASP A 54 -12.69 3.41 -9.48
C ASP A 54 -12.14 2.04 -9.07
N GLN A 55 -12.27 1.04 -9.95
CA GLN A 55 -11.71 -0.30 -9.72
C GLN A 55 -10.19 -0.28 -9.71
N GLN A 56 -9.57 0.46 -10.64
CA GLN A 56 -8.12 0.59 -10.72
C GLN A 56 -7.54 1.27 -9.47
N ILE A 57 -8.18 2.33 -8.99
CA ILE A 57 -7.77 3.00 -7.74
C ILE A 57 -7.97 2.08 -6.54
N SER A 58 -9.06 1.32 -6.48
CA SER A 58 -9.28 0.34 -5.41
C SER A 58 -8.23 -0.77 -5.38
N GLN A 59 -7.77 -1.26 -6.55
CA GLN A 59 -6.70 -2.24 -6.61
C GLN A 59 -5.35 -1.65 -6.19
N LEU A 60 -5.02 -0.47 -6.71
CA LEU A 60 -3.75 0.20 -6.41
C LEU A 60 -3.63 0.56 -4.93
N THR A 61 -4.71 1.07 -4.32
CA THR A 61 -4.76 1.33 -2.86
C THR A 61 -4.58 0.05 -2.04
N GLY A 62 -5.15 -1.07 -2.51
CA GLY A 62 -4.91 -2.41 -1.95
C GLY A 62 -3.44 -2.83 -2.00
N TYR A 63 -2.77 -2.65 -3.14
CA TYR A 63 -1.34 -3.00 -3.29
C TYR A 63 -0.43 -2.11 -2.45
N MET A 64 -0.73 -0.82 -2.35
CA MET A 64 0.06 0.13 -1.57
C MET A 64 -0.22 0.07 -0.06
N GLY A 65 -1.27 -0.65 0.37
CA GLY A 65 -1.70 -0.73 1.78
C GLY A 65 -2.21 0.60 2.33
N VAL A 66 -2.66 1.52 1.47
CA VAL A 66 -3.10 2.86 1.87
C VAL A 66 -4.57 2.80 2.30
N GLN A 67 -4.81 2.99 3.59
CA GLN A 67 -6.15 3.09 4.14
C GLN A 67 -6.67 4.53 4.04
N TYR A 68 -7.97 4.69 3.76
CA TYR A 68 -8.68 5.99 3.73
C TYR A 68 -8.28 6.95 2.59
N TYR A 69 -8.26 6.46 1.35
CA TYR A 69 -8.01 7.27 0.14
C TYR A 69 -8.89 8.53 0.05
N GLU A 70 -10.18 8.42 0.37
CA GLU A 70 -11.13 9.55 0.27
C GLU A 70 -10.99 10.58 1.38
N GLN A 71 -10.47 10.19 2.55
CA GLN A 71 -10.49 11.03 3.76
C GLN A 71 -9.16 11.74 3.98
N ASN A 72 -8.06 11.18 3.45
CA ASN A 72 -6.73 11.76 3.58
C ASN A 72 -6.24 12.32 2.23
N PRO A 73 -6.18 13.65 2.06
CA PRO A 73 -5.75 14.25 0.79
C PRO A 73 -4.30 13.92 0.41
N ARG A 74 -3.43 13.61 1.39
CA ARG A 74 -2.06 13.17 1.12
C ARG A 74 -2.02 11.78 0.50
N SER A 75 -2.87 10.88 1.00
CA SER A 75 -3.06 9.56 0.43
C SER A 75 -3.59 9.65 -1.00
N THR A 76 -4.58 10.53 -1.24
CA THR A 76 -5.13 10.80 -2.57
C THR A 76 -4.02 11.22 -3.54
N ILE A 77 -3.23 12.23 -3.18
CA ILE A 77 -2.17 12.76 -4.05
C ILE A 77 -1.12 11.69 -4.38
N LEU A 78 -0.73 10.86 -3.40
CA LEU A 78 0.27 9.81 -3.62
C LEU A 78 -0.26 8.71 -4.56
N VAL A 79 -1.49 8.26 -4.34
CA VAL A 79 -2.13 7.23 -5.16
C VAL A 79 -2.36 7.73 -6.59
N ASP A 80 -2.83 8.98 -6.75
CA ASP A 80 -2.99 9.60 -8.06
C ASP A 80 -1.66 9.69 -8.80
N PHE A 81 -0.59 10.12 -8.11
CA PHE A 81 0.76 10.15 -8.67
C PHE A 81 1.20 8.76 -9.16
N CYS A 82 1.00 7.73 -8.34
CA CYS A 82 1.29 6.34 -8.70
C CYS A 82 0.46 5.86 -9.90
N TYR A 83 -0.84 6.17 -9.91
CA TYR A 83 -1.76 5.83 -11.00
C TYR A 83 -1.33 6.45 -12.33
N PHE A 84 -1.03 7.74 -12.36
CA PHE A 84 -0.61 8.42 -13.60
C PHE A 84 0.72 7.89 -14.13
N ASN A 85 1.64 7.48 -13.26
CA ASN A 85 2.88 6.82 -13.70
C ASN A 85 2.59 5.48 -14.39
N LEU A 86 1.67 4.67 -13.86
CA LEU A 86 1.28 3.39 -14.47
C LEU A 86 0.53 3.59 -15.79
N MET A 87 -0.38 4.57 -15.85
CA MET A 87 -1.09 4.90 -17.09
C MET A 87 -0.14 5.41 -18.17
N PHE A 88 0.84 6.25 -17.81
CA PHE A 88 1.90 6.66 -18.73
C PHE A 88 2.66 5.46 -19.31
N CYS A 89 2.98 4.45 -18.50
CA CYS A 89 3.63 3.24 -18.98
C CYS A 89 2.75 2.45 -19.96
N LYS A 90 1.45 2.35 -19.69
CA LYS A 90 0.47 1.70 -20.57
C LYS A 90 0.36 2.42 -21.92
N GLU A 91 0.24 3.75 -21.90
CA GLU A 91 0.10 4.58 -23.12
C GLU A 91 1.34 4.53 -24.01
N ASN A 92 2.54 4.45 -23.42
CA ASN A 92 3.80 4.38 -24.16
C ASN A 92 4.23 2.96 -24.50
N GLY A 93 3.42 1.95 -24.17
CA GLY A 93 3.69 0.55 -24.48
C GLY A 93 4.95 -0.01 -23.83
N LEU A 94 5.29 0.44 -22.61
CA LEU A 94 6.42 -0.09 -21.86
C LEU A 94 6.17 -1.54 -21.43
N THR A 95 7.23 -2.35 -21.35
CA THR A 95 7.12 -3.73 -20.87
C THR A 95 6.76 -3.77 -19.38
N LEU A 96 6.29 -4.92 -18.88
CA LEU A 96 5.95 -5.07 -17.46
C LEU A 96 7.17 -4.84 -16.55
N GLU A 97 8.35 -5.31 -16.98
CA GLU A 97 9.62 -5.09 -16.27
C GLU A 97 10.02 -3.60 -16.26
N GLN A 98 9.87 -2.91 -17.40
CA GLN A 98 10.13 -1.47 -17.50
C GLN A 98 9.16 -0.68 -16.62
N THR A 99 7.89 -1.09 -16.58
CA THR A 99 6.84 -0.46 -15.77
C THR A 99 7.12 -0.60 -14.28
N SER A 100 7.49 -1.79 -13.81
CA SER A 100 7.79 -2.01 -12.39
C SER A 100 9.04 -1.24 -11.95
N ALA A 101 10.09 -1.22 -12.80
CA ALA A 101 11.28 -0.42 -12.55
C ALA A 101 10.98 1.09 -12.52
N PHE A 102 10.23 1.58 -13.51
CA PHE A 102 9.83 2.99 -13.59
C PHE A 102 9.02 3.43 -12.36
N TYR A 103 8.03 2.63 -11.98
CA TYR A 103 7.21 2.88 -10.80
C TYR A 103 8.06 3.00 -9.53
N SER A 104 8.98 2.05 -9.33
CA SER A 104 9.87 2.01 -8.17
C SER A 104 10.85 3.21 -8.14
N ILE A 105 11.38 3.60 -9.30
CA ILE A 105 12.22 4.81 -9.45
C ILE A 105 11.41 6.05 -9.06
N MET A 106 10.19 6.20 -9.59
CA MET A 106 9.34 7.35 -9.34
C MET A 106 8.94 7.47 -7.87
N LYS A 107 8.66 6.35 -7.21
CA LYS A 107 8.40 6.30 -5.77
C LYS A 107 9.61 6.78 -4.96
N LYS A 108 10.82 6.29 -5.27
CA LYS A 108 12.05 6.75 -4.60
C LYS A 108 12.34 8.24 -4.85
N VAL A 109 12.07 8.74 -6.06
CA VAL A 109 12.22 10.17 -6.38
C VAL A 109 11.21 11.02 -5.61
N PHE A 110 9.96 10.57 -5.53
CA PHE A 110 8.94 11.23 -4.73
C PHE A 110 9.36 11.28 -3.25
N ASP A 111 9.79 10.16 -2.69
CA ASP A 111 10.20 10.09 -1.30
C ASP A 111 11.40 11.02 -1.01
N HIS A 112 12.42 10.97 -1.88
CA HIS A 112 13.61 11.81 -1.75
C HIS A 112 13.32 13.30 -1.93
N GLY A 113 12.46 13.69 -2.87
CA GLY A 113 12.17 15.09 -3.17
C GLY A 113 11.16 15.74 -2.22
N ILE A 114 10.23 14.95 -1.68
CA ILE A 114 9.07 15.47 -0.93
C ILE A 114 9.22 15.35 0.58
N TYR A 115 9.80 14.26 1.10
CA TYR A 115 10.02 14.14 2.55
C TYR A 115 11.24 14.93 3.03
N ASN A 116 12.21 15.18 2.16
CA ASN A 116 13.35 16.04 2.48
C ASN A 116 12.99 17.50 2.21
N LYS A 117 12.87 18.30 3.28
CA LYS A 117 12.36 19.69 3.23
C LYS A 117 13.30 20.67 2.53
N ASP A 118 14.58 20.35 2.46
CA ASP A 118 15.63 21.25 1.99
C ASP A 118 16.06 20.98 0.54
N VAL A 119 15.50 19.94 -0.09
CA VAL A 119 15.91 19.52 -1.43
C VAL A 119 15.27 20.41 -2.49
N ALA A 120 16.11 21.01 -3.33
CA ALA A 120 15.65 21.77 -4.49
C ALA A 120 15.17 20.83 -5.61
N ALA A 121 14.33 21.34 -6.51
CA ALA A 121 13.82 20.55 -7.63
C ALA A 121 14.95 20.04 -8.53
N GLU A 122 16.00 20.84 -8.69
CA GLU A 122 17.19 20.53 -9.48
C GLU A 122 17.99 19.37 -8.89
N GLU A 123 18.09 19.29 -7.56
CA GLU A 123 18.76 18.21 -6.84
C GLU A 123 17.97 16.90 -6.93
N SER A 124 16.65 16.97 -6.73
CA SER A 124 15.75 15.83 -6.93
C SER A 124 15.78 15.32 -8.37
N TYR A 125 15.85 16.22 -9.36
CA TYR A 125 16.03 15.86 -10.76
C TYR A 125 17.40 15.25 -11.04
N GLY A 126 18.46 15.73 -10.37
CA GLY A 126 19.78 15.09 -10.38
C GLY A 126 19.72 13.65 -9.89
N TYR A 127 19.00 13.40 -8.80
CA TYR A 127 18.78 12.06 -8.26
C TYR A 127 18.01 11.16 -9.23
N PHE A 128 16.92 11.66 -9.82
CA PHE A 128 16.18 10.95 -10.87
C PHE A 128 17.08 10.57 -12.06
N LYS A 129 17.88 11.50 -12.57
CA LYS A 129 18.83 11.21 -13.66
C LYS A 129 19.83 10.14 -13.28
N ALA A 130 20.37 10.17 -12.06
CA ALA A 130 21.31 9.15 -11.59
C ALA A 130 20.68 7.76 -11.56
N LEU A 131 19.42 7.65 -11.07
CA LEU A 131 18.68 6.39 -11.09
C LEU A 131 18.40 5.92 -12.53
N MET A 132 17.94 6.79 -13.41
CA MET A 132 17.71 6.42 -14.81
C MET A 132 18.99 5.95 -15.49
N VAL A 133 20.12 6.64 -15.31
CA VAL A 133 21.41 6.22 -15.87
C VAL A 133 21.81 4.84 -15.36
N LYS A 134 21.62 4.55 -14.07
CA LYS A 134 21.88 3.23 -13.47
C LYS A 134 21.03 2.11 -14.12
N HIS A 135 19.81 2.41 -14.53
CA HIS A 135 18.89 1.45 -15.17
C HIS A 135 18.91 1.50 -16.71
N CYS A 136 19.68 2.40 -17.32
CA CYS A 136 19.89 2.48 -18.78
C CYS A 136 21.27 1.95 -19.19
N MET A 137 22.28 2.05 -18.32
CA MET A 137 23.63 1.58 -18.59
C MET A 137 23.84 0.20 -17.97
N GLU A 138 24.28 -0.75 -18.79
CA GLU A 138 24.78 -2.05 -18.33
C GLU A 138 26.10 -1.81 -17.58
N SER A 139 26.10 -1.91 -16.25
CA SER A 139 27.36 -2.00 -15.51
C SER A 139 27.84 -3.44 -15.64
N ASN A 140 28.96 -3.61 -16.34
CA ASN A 140 29.67 -4.87 -16.38
C ASN A 140 30.07 -5.20 -14.93
N PRO A 141 29.67 -6.35 -14.35
CA PRO A 141 30.11 -6.72 -13.01
C PRO A 141 31.59 -7.06 -13.09
N SER A 142 32.46 -6.07 -12.87
CA SER A 142 33.90 -6.28 -12.84
C SER A 142 34.29 -6.96 -11.53
N GLU A 143 34.12 -8.28 -11.50
CA GLU A 143 34.83 -9.37 -10.80
C GLU A 143 35.35 -9.23 -9.34
N ASN A 144 35.33 -8.07 -8.68
CA ASN A 144 35.95 -7.91 -7.36
C ASN A 144 35.20 -6.89 -6.49
N GLN A 145 33.97 -7.23 -6.12
CA GLN A 145 33.35 -6.82 -4.87
C GLN A 145 32.14 -7.71 -4.64
N GLU A 146 31.91 -8.11 -3.39
CA GLU A 146 30.70 -8.80 -2.95
C GLU A 146 29.53 -7.82 -3.15
N GLU A 147 29.02 -7.76 -4.37
CA GLU A 147 27.91 -6.89 -4.75
C GLU A 147 26.67 -7.34 -3.99
N SER A 148 26.09 -6.40 -3.27
CA SER A 148 24.76 -6.55 -2.71
C SER A 148 23.83 -6.89 -3.88
N GLN A 149 22.97 -7.90 -3.72
CA GLN A 149 22.01 -8.39 -4.74
C GLN A 149 21.13 -7.28 -5.36
N GLU A 150 21.16 -6.08 -4.76
CA GLU A 150 20.44 -4.86 -5.12
C GLU A 150 21.09 -4.05 -6.27
N ASP A 151 22.33 -4.35 -6.67
CA ASP A 151 23.13 -3.52 -7.59
C ASP A 151 23.32 -4.10 -9.01
N VAL A 152 22.48 -5.06 -9.42
CA VAL A 152 22.48 -5.51 -10.82
C VAL A 152 21.81 -4.46 -11.70
N SER A 153 22.63 -3.71 -12.45
CA SER A 153 22.17 -2.76 -13.46
C SER A 153 21.86 -3.50 -14.75
N ILE A 154 20.59 -3.46 -15.15
CA ILE A 154 20.10 -4.06 -16.38
C ILE A 154 19.79 -2.93 -17.35
N GLN A 155 20.21 -3.06 -18.61
CA GLN A 155 19.79 -2.17 -19.68
C GLN A 155 18.28 -2.37 -19.94
N LEU A 156 17.45 -1.67 -19.18
CA LEU A 156 15.99 -1.79 -19.26
C LEU A 156 15.38 -0.82 -20.27
N PHE A 157 15.91 0.40 -20.35
CA PHE A 157 15.30 1.47 -21.14
C PHE A 157 16.13 1.81 -22.38
N GLU A 158 15.43 2.04 -23.49
CA GLU A 158 16.04 2.60 -24.70
C GLU A 158 16.16 4.13 -24.61
N LEU A 159 17.10 4.72 -25.36
CA LEU A 159 17.32 6.17 -25.37
C LEU A 159 16.10 6.97 -25.80
N ASP A 160 15.27 6.45 -26.69
CA ASP A 160 14.07 7.14 -27.13
C ASP A 160 12.97 7.10 -26.07
N GLN A 161 12.82 5.98 -25.35
CA GLN A 161 11.93 5.88 -24.20
C GLN A 161 12.36 6.83 -23.07
N LEU A 162 13.66 6.96 -22.82
CA LEU A 162 14.20 7.86 -21.81
C LEU A 162 13.83 9.33 -22.07
N LYS A 163 13.83 9.77 -23.34
CA LYS A 163 13.43 11.14 -23.70
C LYS A 163 11.96 11.40 -23.34
N VAL A 164 11.08 10.47 -23.69
CA VAL A 164 9.64 10.58 -23.42
C VAL A 164 9.37 10.57 -21.91
N ILE A 165 10.03 9.68 -21.17
CA ILE A 165 9.96 9.62 -19.70
C ILE A 165 10.42 10.95 -19.08
N THR A 166 11.54 11.49 -19.55
CA THR A 166 12.11 12.73 -18.99
C THR A 166 11.19 13.93 -19.22
N ASP A 167 10.59 14.02 -20.41
CA ASP A 167 9.63 15.08 -20.75
C ASP A 167 8.35 14.98 -19.91
N PHE A 168 7.83 13.75 -19.75
CA PHE A 168 6.67 13.47 -18.90
C PHE A 168 6.89 13.91 -17.45
N ILE A 169 8.01 13.51 -16.83
CA ILE A 169 8.28 13.84 -15.42
C ILE A 169 8.51 15.35 -15.25
N SER A 170 9.20 15.98 -16.20
CA SER A 170 9.42 17.43 -16.17
C SER A 170 8.10 18.20 -16.20
N THR A 171 7.15 17.75 -17.03
CA THR A 171 5.86 18.41 -17.22
C THR A 171 4.84 18.09 -16.12
N CYS A 172 4.78 16.85 -15.64
CA CYS A 172 3.75 16.38 -14.71
C CYS A 172 4.18 16.53 -13.24
N PHE A 173 5.41 16.13 -12.92
CA PHE A 173 5.92 16.09 -11.54
C PHE A 173 6.65 17.38 -11.17
N TYR A 174 7.74 17.71 -11.88
CA TYR A 174 8.60 18.84 -11.48
C TYR A 174 7.94 20.21 -11.64
N ARG A 175 7.00 20.35 -12.58
CA ARG A 175 6.16 21.56 -12.70
C ARG A 175 5.40 21.88 -11.40
N ASN A 176 4.98 20.84 -10.67
CA ASN A 176 4.19 20.96 -9.45
C ASN A 176 5.00 20.65 -8.18
N PHE A 177 6.34 20.57 -8.26
CA PHE A 177 7.20 20.10 -7.18
C PHE A 177 6.99 20.84 -5.85
N LYS A 178 6.92 22.18 -5.90
CA LYS A 178 6.68 23.00 -4.70
C LYS A 178 5.30 22.77 -4.07
N ALA A 179 4.29 22.45 -4.87
CA ALA A 179 2.96 22.14 -4.36
C ALA A 179 2.97 20.83 -3.57
N TYR A 180 3.67 19.81 -4.06
CA TYR A 180 3.89 18.57 -3.31
C TYR A 180 4.65 18.83 -2.00
N GLN A 181 5.73 19.61 -2.01
CA GLN A 181 6.46 19.95 -0.77
C GLN A 181 5.58 20.70 0.25
N LEU A 182 4.68 21.59 -0.22
CA LEU A 182 3.72 22.29 0.63
C LEU A 182 2.72 21.34 1.32
N CYS A 183 2.24 20.32 0.60
CA CYS A 183 1.27 19.36 1.13
C CYS A 183 1.89 18.39 2.14
N PHE A 184 3.12 17.94 1.91
CA PHE A 184 3.73 16.83 2.67
C PHE A 184 4.82 17.27 3.66
N ALA A 185 5.67 18.23 3.31
CA ALA A 185 6.86 18.59 4.10
C ALA A 185 6.62 19.77 5.04
N LEU A 186 5.79 20.74 4.63
CA LEU A 186 5.57 21.98 5.37
C LEU A 186 4.42 21.83 6.39
N PRO A 187 4.64 22.17 7.67
CA PRO A 187 3.57 22.21 8.65
C PRO A 187 2.62 23.36 8.31
N GLN A 188 1.33 23.05 8.14
CA GLN A 188 0.30 24.05 7.88
C GLN A 188 -0.23 24.61 9.20
N PRO A 189 -0.51 25.93 9.30
CA PRO A 189 -1.10 26.51 10.49
C PRO A 189 -2.50 25.92 10.71
N THR A 190 -2.68 25.19 11.80
CA THR A 190 -3.98 24.62 12.15
C THR A 190 -4.78 25.62 12.97
N VAL A 191 -6.02 25.90 12.54
CA VAL A 191 -6.95 26.76 13.29
C VAL A 191 -7.88 25.86 14.09
N ILE A 192 -7.66 25.79 15.40
CA ILE A 192 -8.54 25.03 16.30
C ILE A 192 -9.76 25.90 16.64
N SER A 193 -10.91 25.59 16.06
CA SER A 193 -12.18 26.23 16.40
C SER A 193 -12.90 25.41 17.47
N ARG A 194 -13.06 25.96 18.68
CA ARG A 194 -13.86 25.33 19.74
C ARG A 194 -15.34 25.64 19.50
N ARG A 195 -16.16 24.60 19.39
CA ARG A 195 -17.62 24.70 19.30
C ARG A 195 -18.25 23.97 20.48
N ALA A 196 -19.23 24.58 21.12
CA ALA A 196 -20.04 23.90 22.11
C ALA A 196 -20.99 22.95 21.36
N VAL A 197 -20.66 21.66 21.36
CA VAL A 197 -21.52 20.61 20.81
C VAL A 197 -22.32 20.04 21.97
N ALA A 198 -23.65 20.03 21.86
CA ALA A 198 -24.49 19.27 22.76
C ALA A 198 -24.22 17.79 22.47
N VAL A 199 -23.47 17.14 23.35
CA VAL A 199 -23.20 15.70 23.27
C VAL A 199 -24.26 15.01 24.11
N GLU A 200 -25.07 14.16 23.47
CA GLU A 200 -25.99 13.28 24.18
C GLU A 200 -25.20 12.45 25.18
N THR A 201 -25.46 12.68 26.46
CA THR A 201 -24.81 11.93 27.53
C THR A 201 -25.63 10.67 27.76
N PRO A 202 -25.00 9.48 27.80
CA PRO A 202 -25.75 8.26 28.08
C PRO A 202 -26.47 8.41 29.42
N LEU A 203 -27.67 7.83 29.51
CA LEU A 203 -28.46 7.86 30.72
C LEU A 203 -27.60 7.35 31.88
N ARG A 204 -27.56 8.11 32.98
CA ARG A 204 -26.83 7.67 34.16
C ARG A 204 -27.41 6.34 34.62
N PRO A 205 -26.60 5.31 34.91
CA PRO A 205 -27.13 4.08 35.47
C PRO A 205 -27.89 4.40 36.77
N PRO A 206 -29.05 3.75 37.01
CA PRO A 206 -29.79 3.95 38.23
C PRO A 206 -28.93 3.59 39.45
N PRO A 207 -29.18 4.21 40.62
CA PRO A 207 -28.44 3.91 41.84
C PRO A 207 -28.65 2.45 42.25
N LEU A 208 -27.65 1.83 42.88
CA LEU A 208 -27.72 0.44 43.37
C LEU A 208 -28.87 0.19 44.36
N ALA A 209 -29.37 1.24 45.01
CA ALA A 209 -30.55 1.18 45.88
C ALA A 209 -31.86 0.90 45.12
N ALA A 210 -31.90 1.16 43.81
CA ALA A 210 -33.01 0.83 42.93
C ALA A 210 -32.81 -0.55 42.24
N ALA A 211 -31.78 -1.31 42.63
CA ALA A 211 -31.60 -2.66 42.13
C ALA A 211 -32.66 -3.58 42.76
N THR A 212 -33.51 -4.14 41.90
CA THR A 212 -34.40 -5.26 42.23
C THR A 212 -33.69 -6.57 41.95
N GLU A 213 -33.78 -7.52 42.88
CA GLU A 213 -33.34 -8.90 42.64
C GLU A 213 -34.15 -9.46 41.45
N GLU A 214 -33.51 -10.20 40.53
CA GLU A 214 -34.14 -10.68 39.28
C GLU A 214 -35.42 -11.49 39.54
N ALA A 215 -35.54 -12.15 40.69
CA ALA A 215 -36.74 -12.88 41.10
C ALA A 215 -37.98 -12.00 41.36
N ALA A 216 -37.81 -10.69 41.62
CA ALA A 216 -38.91 -9.76 41.90
C ALA A 216 -39.49 -9.14 40.62
N LEU A 217 -38.71 -9.03 39.55
CA LEU A 217 -39.18 -8.54 38.24
C LEU A 217 -40.04 -9.59 37.52
N GLU A 218 -39.69 -10.88 37.65
CA GLU A 218 -40.53 -11.98 37.17
C GLU A 218 -41.88 -12.05 37.89
N ALA A 219 -41.96 -11.61 39.15
CA ALA A 219 -43.21 -11.61 39.90
C ALA A 219 -44.16 -10.46 39.53
N GLU A 220 -43.64 -9.34 39.02
CA GLU A 220 -44.46 -8.19 38.59
C GLU A 220 -44.99 -8.36 37.16
N GLU A 221 -44.25 -9.05 36.28
CA GLU A 221 -44.74 -9.40 34.93
C GLU A 221 -45.90 -10.41 34.97
N VAL A 222 -45.97 -11.26 36.00
CA VAL A 222 -47.05 -12.24 36.21
C VAL A 222 -48.30 -11.61 36.88
N ALA A 223 -48.21 -10.38 37.38
CA ALA A 223 -49.30 -9.69 38.08
C ALA A 223 -50.09 -8.71 37.20
N ALA A 224 -49.91 -8.73 35.87
CA ALA A 224 -50.83 -8.07 34.95
C ALA A 224 -52.07 -8.96 34.75
N PRO A 225 -53.28 -8.57 35.21
CA PRO A 225 -54.46 -9.38 34.97
C PRO A 225 -54.91 -9.29 33.51
N GLU A 226 -54.79 -10.41 32.79
CA GLU A 226 -55.69 -10.79 31.70
C GLU A 226 -57.04 -11.22 32.32
N ASP A 227 -58.13 -10.53 31.98
CA ASP A 227 -59.38 -11.09 31.41
C ASP A 227 -60.41 -9.94 31.26
N VAL A 228 -60.70 -9.50 30.03
CA VAL A 228 -61.94 -9.76 29.25
C VAL A 228 -63.19 -9.20 29.93
N GLY A 229 -64.09 -8.44 29.31
CA GLY A 229 -64.38 -8.15 27.92
C GLY A 229 -65.82 -7.60 27.88
N LEU A 230 -66.11 -6.78 26.87
CA LEU A 230 -67.39 -6.62 26.17
C LEU A 230 -68.72 -6.79 26.94
N GLU A 231 -69.55 -5.74 26.95
CA GLU A 231 -70.86 -5.78 26.27
C GLU A 231 -71.33 -4.39 25.82
N GLU A 232 -71.84 -4.36 24.59
CA GLU A 232 -72.46 -3.25 23.88
C GLU A 232 -73.83 -2.87 24.46
N GLY A 233 -74.32 -1.67 24.13
CA GLY A 233 -75.74 -1.34 24.28
C GLY A 233 -76.02 0.15 24.16
N GLY A 234 -76.45 0.59 22.97
CA GLY A 234 -76.66 2.00 22.66
C GLY A 234 -78.04 2.58 22.98
N SER A 235 -78.16 3.83 22.50
CA SER A 235 -79.38 4.56 22.10
C SER A 235 -80.12 5.45 23.12
N ALA A 236 -80.52 6.60 22.54
CA ALA A 236 -81.49 7.63 22.95
C ALA A 236 -81.02 8.62 24.04
N ALA A 237 -81.13 9.95 23.87
CA ALA A 237 -81.93 10.78 22.96
C ALA A 237 -81.26 12.16 22.77
#